data_AF-A0AAU6VXF1-F1
#
_entry.id   AF-A0AAU6VXF1-F1
#
_cell.length_a   1.000
_cell.length_b   1.000
_cell.length_c   1.000
_cell.angle_alpha   90.00
_cell.angle_beta   90.00
_cell.angle_gamma   90.00
#
_symmetry.space_group_name_H-M   'P 1'
#
loop_
_entity.id
_entity.type
_entity.pdbx_description
1 polymer ?
#
loop_
_entity_poly.entity_id
_entity_poly.type
_entity_poly.pdbx_seq_one_letter_code
_entity_poly.pdbx_strand_id
1 'polypeptide(L)'
;MYDDKRSFFYNKDNDFNPTSISESIVWKDNDLDHIDALDLIKLGCFNVTKEIAHVIMSFDPYGIAFYPAKLACAGQDTTSGRYLIAVNNIVDVVDKSKNISKAMTQHYLSEDKIKSLPPCRQHVFKPKGMSKIFFSKEIFDALHNIYEEGKIKTSLIAYTFDTSEECPNI
;
A
#
# COMPACT_ATOMS: atom_id res chain seq x y z
N MET A 1 -14.33 18.50 -24.01
CA MET A 1 -13.29 18.03 -23.07
C MET A 1 -13.99 17.72 -21.76
N TYR A 2 -13.74 16.55 -21.17
CA TYR A 2 -14.31 16.20 -19.86
C TYR A 2 -13.45 16.86 -18.80
N ASP A 3 -14.04 17.80 -18.05
CA ASP A 3 -13.36 18.50 -16.97
C ASP A 3 -13.33 17.59 -15.74
N ASP A 4 -12.16 17.04 -15.40
CA ASP A 4 -12.03 16.24 -14.19
C ASP A 4 -12.05 17.17 -12.97
N LYS A 5 -13.21 17.21 -12.32
CA LYS A 5 -13.46 18.00 -11.10
C LYS A 5 -12.55 17.60 -9.93
N ARG A 6 -11.84 16.46 -10.03
CA ARG A 6 -10.86 16.00 -9.04
C ARG A 6 -9.44 16.46 -9.35
N SER A 7 -9.21 17.15 -10.47
CA SER A 7 -7.89 17.72 -10.84
C SER A 7 -7.23 18.49 -9.72
N PHE A 8 -8.02 19.18 -8.89
CA PHE A 8 -7.54 19.83 -7.67
C PHE A 8 -6.67 18.91 -6.80
N PHE A 9 -7.00 17.63 -6.62
CA PHE A 9 -6.29 16.74 -5.68
C PHE A 9 -4.92 16.23 -6.18
N TYR A 10 -4.61 16.35 -7.47
CA TYR A 10 -3.39 15.82 -8.06
C TYR A 10 -2.69 16.81 -9.01
N ASN A 11 -3.15 18.07 -9.06
CA ASN A 11 -2.47 19.12 -9.79
C ASN A 11 -1.18 19.51 -9.07
N LYS A 12 -0.11 19.77 -9.82
CA LYS A 12 1.23 20.08 -9.26
C LYS A 12 1.26 21.32 -8.36
N ASP A 13 0.25 22.18 -8.47
CA ASP A 13 0.10 23.40 -7.68
C ASP A 13 -0.60 23.16 -6.33
N ASN A 14 -1.09 21.94 -6.07
CA ASN A 14 -1.69 21.59 -4.80
C ASN A 14 -0.71 20.74 -3.98
N ASP A 15 0.08 21.42 -3.14
CA ASP A 15 0.86 20.77 -2.10
C ASP A 15 -0.12 20.08 -1.14
N PHE A 16 -0.37 18.79 -1.36
CA PHE A 16 -1.16 17.95 -0.47
C PHE A 16 -0.52 18.02 0.92
N ASN A 17 -1.13 18.79 1.82
CA ASN A 17 -0.76 18.90 3.23
C ASN A 17 -1.70 18.00 4.03
N PRO A 18 -1.26 16.82 4.50
CA PRO A 18 -2.14 15.88 5.17
C PRO A 18 -2.67 16.49 6.45
N THR A 19 -3.99 16.55 6.56
CA THR A 19 -4.71 17.13 7.67
C THR A 19 -4.47 16.29 8.92
N SER A 20 -3.46 16.63 9.74
CA SER A 20 -3.48 16.50 11.22
C SER A 20 -2.11 16.57 11.92
N ILE A 21 -0.98 16.81 11.25
CA ILE A 21 0.30 16.78 11.96
C ILE A 21 1.23 17.90 11.49
N SER A 22 1.41 18.91 12.34
CA SER A 22 2.43 19.97 12.16
C SER A 22 3.86 19.41 12.23
N GLU A 23 4.01 18.18 12.73
CA GLU A 23 5.26 17.45 12.92
C GLU A 23 5.10 16.05 12.31
N SER A 24 6.04 15.57 11.49
CA SER A 24 5.95 14.21 10.92
C SER A 24 6.00 13.14 12.00
N ILE A 25 5.23 12.05 11.83
CA ILE A 25 5.32 10.89 12.72
C ILE A 25 6.70 10.26 12.59
N VAL A 26 7.43 10.12 13.70
CA VAL A 26 8.71 9.39 13.70
C VAL A 26 8.45 7.91 13.97
N TRP A 27 8.53 7.10 12.92
CA TRP A 27 8.54 5.64 13.05
C TRP A 27 9.94 5.20 13.48
N LYS A 28 10.05 4.52 14.61
CA LYS A 28 11.30 3.95 15.09
C LYS A 28 11.36 2.47 14.75
N ASP A 29 12.38 2.09 14.00
CA ASP A 29 12.72 0.70 13.75
C ASP A 29 14.00 0.36 14.51
N ASN A 30 13.88 -0.52 15.50
CA ASN A 30 15.00 -0.91 16.37
C ASN A 30 15.77 -2.10 15.81
N ASP A 31 15.30 -2.71 14.73
CA ASP A 31 15.90 -3.90 14.12
C ASP A 31 16.73 -3.52 12.88
N LEU A 32 16.44 -2.37 12.25
CA LEU A 32 17.21 -1.81 11.15
C LEU A 32 18.39 -0.99 11.65
N ASP A 33 19.61 -1.38 11.27
CA ASP A 33 20.81 -0.58 11.52
C ASP A 33 20.97 0.60 10.53
N HIS A 34 20.59 0.42 9.26
CA HIS A 34 20.76 1.43 8.21
C HIS A 34 19.51 1.62 7.34
N ILE A 35 19.32 2.84 6.82
CA ILE A 35 18.12 3.27 6.08
C ILE A 35 18.04 2.71 4.66
N ASP A 36 19.18 2.43 4.03
CA ASP A 36 19.28 2.05 2.62
C ASP A 36 18.57 0.72 2.28
N ALA A 37 18.07 0.00 3.30
CA ALA A 37 17.59 -1.36 3.15
C ALA A 37 16.10 -1.53 2.82
N LEU A 38 15.20 -0.55 3.06
CA LEU A 38 13.74 -0.85 2.95
C LEU A 38 12.85 0.33 2.51
N ASP A 39 12.15 0.13 1.40
CA ASP A 39 10.99 0.95 1.00
C ASP A 39 9.64 0.38 1.47
N LEU A 40 9.60 -0.86 2.00
CA LEU A 40 8.39 -1.51 2.52
C LEU A 40 8.70 -2.29 3.80
N ILE A 41 8.23 -1.80 4.95
CA ILE A 41 8.27 -2.56 6.21
C ILE A 41 7.13 -3.60 6.17
N LYS A 42 7.47 -4.87 6.44
CA LYS A 42 6.53 -5.99 6.58
C LYS A 42 5.54 -5.71 7.74
N LEU A 43 4.33 -6.30 7.66
CA LEU A 43 3.31 -6.39 8.74
C LEU A 43 2.29 -5.23 8.87
N GLY A 44 1.65 -4.85 7.76
CA GLY A 44 0.35 -4.18 7.80
C GLY A 44 0.34 -2.68 8.07
N CYS A 45 1.49 -2.08 8.39
CA CYS A 45 1.73 -0.63 8.40
C CYS A 45 2.96 -0.35 7.53
N PHE A 46 2.77 0.35 6.41
CA PHE A 46 3.86 0.61 5.48
C PHE A 46 4.44 1.99 5.73
N ASN A 47 5.71 2.05 6.15
CA ASN A 47 6.52 3.26 6.05
C ASN A 47 7.23 3.27 4.70
N VAL A 48 6.69 4.02 3.74
CA VAL A 48 7.17 4.05 2.35
C VAL A 48 7.78 5.41 2.02
N THR A 49 8.62 5.45 0.99
CA THR A 49 9.11 6.70 0.41
C THR A 49 7.98 7.53 -0.21
N LYS A 50 8.22 8.83 -0.34
CA LYS A 50 7.32 9.78 -1.02
C LYS A 50 6.94 9.31 -2.41
N GLU A 51 7.90 8.78 -3.17
CA GLU A 51 7.71 8.30 -4.53
C GLU A 51 6.67 7.17 -4.59
N ILE A 52 6.78 6.17 -3.71
CA ILE A 52 5.83 5.07 -3.62
C ILE A 52 4.46 5.56 -3.13
N ALA A 53 4.44 6.39 -2.08
CA ALA A 53 3.20 6.95 -1.55
C ALA A 53 2.42 7.72 -2.62
N HIS A 54 3.12 8.56 -3.39
CA HIS A 54 2.53 9.37 -4.44
C HIS A 54 1.96 8.52 -5.58
N VAL A 55 2.64 7.43 -5.97
CA VAL A 55 2.06 6.48 -6.93
C VAL A 55 0.75 5.93 -6.37
N ILE A 56 0.73 5.42 -5.14
CA ILE A 56 -0.49 4.83 -4.56
C ILE A 56 -1.60 5.89 -4.44
N MET A 57 -1.28 7.11 -4.00
CA MET A 57 -2.21 8.24 -3.92
C MET A 57 -2.82 8.60 -5.28
N SER A 58 -2.05 8.49 -6.37
CA SER A 58 -2.54 8.85 -7.72
C SER A 58 -3.71 7.99 -8.21
N PHE A 59 -3.91 6.81 -7.62
CA PHE A 59 -5.05 5.93 -7.90
C PHE A 59 -6.31 6.28 -7.10
N ASP A 60 -6.26 7.31 -6.25
CA ASP A 60 -7.38 7.75 -5.38
C ASP A 60 -8.06 6.57 -4.64
N PRO A 61 -7.28 5.71 -3.95
CA PRO A 61 -7.83 4.48 -3.39
C PRO A 61 -8.74 4.79 -2.20
N TYR A 62 -9.93 4.20 -2.22
CA TYR A 62 -10.90 4.38 -1.16
C TYR A 62 -10.37 3.84 0.17
N GLY A 63 -10.63 4.57 1.26
CA GLY A 63 -10.37 4.10 2.62
C GLY A 63 -8.89 3.94 2.96
N ILE A 64 -7.99 4.61 2.24
CA ILE A 64 -6.55 4.65 2.53
C ILE A 64 -6.20 6.03 3.08
N ALA A 65 -5.47 6.05 4.19
CA ALA A 65 -4.96 7.29 4.78
C ALA A 65 -3.43 7.30 4.70
N PHE A 66 -2.89 8.49 4.45
CA PHE A 66 -1.46 8.72 4.30
C PHE A 66 -1.03 9.79 5.31
N TYR A 67 -0.01 9.47 6.10
CA TYR A 67 0.49 10.37 7.14
C TYR A 67 1.97 10.65 6.90
N PRO A 68 2.41 11.92 6.84
CA PRO A 68 3.82 12.27 6.71
C PRO A 68 4.62 11.66 7.84
N ALA A 69 5.74 11.05 7.48
CA ALA A 69 6.54 10.28 8.40
C ALA A 69 8.05 10.48 8.19
N LYS A 70 8.78 10.15 9.25
CA LYS A 70 10.22 9.94 9.26
C LYS A 70 10.46 8.48 9.66
N LEU A 71 11.57 7.92 9.21
CA LEU A 71 12.06 6.62 9.68
C LEU A 71 13.35 6.85 10.45
N ALA A 72 13.38 6.46 11.72
CA ALA A 72 14.56 6.47 12.57
C ALA A 72 14.99 5.02 12.85
N CYS A 73 16.22 4.69 12.51
CA CYS A 73 16.81 3.35 12.64
C CYS A 73 17.63 3.21 13.93
N ALA A 74 17.94 1.99 14.33
CA ALA A 74 18.75 1.66 15.51
C ALA A 74 20.16 2.27 15.44
N GLY A 75 20.75 2.32 14.24
CA GLY A 75 22.04 2.94 13.95
C GLY A 75 22.06 4.47 14.01
N GLN A 76 21.03 5.11 14.56
CA GLN A 76 20.85 6.57 14.69
C GLN A 76 20.55 7.32 13.38
N ASP A 77 20.54 6.63 12.25
CA ASP A 77 20.11 7.22 10.98
C ASP A 77 18.63 7.63 11.05
N THR A 78 18.30 8.83 10.57
CA THR A 78 16.92 9.29 10.40
C THR A 78 16.69 9.85 9.01
N THR A 79 15.65 9.39 8.32
CA THR A 79 15.25 9.90 7.00
C THR A 79 13.87 10.53 7.03
N SER A 80 13.67 11.50 6.15
CA SER A 80 12.42 12.25 5.95
C SER A 80 11.87 11.97 4.54
N GLY A 81 10.75 12.61 4.18
CA GLY A 81 10.12 12.39 2.87
C GLY A 81 9.48 11.00 2.76
N ARG A 82 8.89 10.51 3.85
CA ARG A 82 8.21 9.22 3.91
C ARG A 82 6.76 9.37 4.34
N TYR A 83 5.98 8.31 4.16
CA TYR A 83 4.59 8.25 4.59
C TYR A 83 4.29 6.94 5.30
N LEU A 84 3.47 7.01 6.34
CA LEU A 84 2.76 5.87 6.87
C LEU A 84 1.45 5.68 6.11
N ILE A 85 1.19 4.47 5.65
CA ILE A 85 -0.05 4.08 4.97
C ILE A 85 -0.92 3.26 5.92
N ALA A 86 -2.14 3.74 6.16
CA ALA A 86 -3.17 3.00 6.89
C ALA A 86 -4.30 2.57 5.93
N VAL A 87 -4.62 1.28 5.95
CA VAL A 87 -5.62 0.67 5.05
C VAL A 87 -6.89 0.31 5.81
N ASN A 88 -7.93 1.11 5.62
CA ASN A 88 -9.25 0.94 6.24
C ASN A 88 -10.30 0.35 5.27
N ASN A 89 -9.93 0.15 4.00
CA ASN A 89 -10.80 -0.51 3.02
C ASN A 89 -10.85 -2.03 3.26
N ILE A 90 -11.70 -2.43 4.20
CA ILE A 90 -11.95 -3.84 4.52
C ILE A 90 -13.08 -4.35 3.62
N VAL A 91 -12.84 -5.44 2.90
CA VAL A 91 -13.78 -5.99 1.90
C VAL A 91 -13.98 -7.51 2.07
N ASP A 92 -15.20 -8.00 1.85
CA ASP A 92 -15.51 -9.43 1.85
C ASP A 92 -15.25 -10.01 0.46
N VAL A 93 -13.99 -10.34 0.19
CA VAL A 93 -13.55 -10.93 -1.08
C VAL A 93 -12.93 -12.31 -0.93
N VAL A 94 -12.92 -12.88 0.28
CA VAL A 94 -12.42 -14.25 0.51
C VAL A 94 -13.38 -15.25 -0.14
N ASP A 95 -12.83 -16.17 -0.93
CA ASP A 95 -13.55 -17.29 -1.50
C ASP A 95 -13.63 -18.44 -0.47
N LYS A 96 -14.77 -18.49 0.22
CA LYS A 96 -15.04 -19.53 1.22
C LYS A 96 -15.35 -20.89 0.58
N SER A 97 -15.68 -20.93 -0.71
CA SER A 97 -16.03 -22.19 -1.39
C SER A 97 -14.79 -23.05 -1.68
N LYS A 98 -13.62 -22.41 -1.84
CA LYS A 98 -12.33 -23.07 -2.06
C LYS A 98 -11.59 -23.44 -0.77
N ASN A 99 -12.09 -23.08 0.40
CA ASN A 99 -11.48 -23.45 1.68
C ASN A 99 -11.89 -24.89 2.05
N ILE A 100 -11.15 -25.88 1.54
CA ILE A 100 -11.51 -27.31 1.57
C ILE A 100 -11.45 -27.93 2.98
N SER A 101 -10.90 -27.26 4.01
CA SER A 101 -11.02 -27.74 5.39
C SER A 101 -10.87 -26.65 6.46
N LYS A 102 -11.55 -26.82 7.61
CA LYS A 102 -11.44 -25.96 8.81
C LYS A 102 -10.02 -25.90 9.41
N ALA A 103 -9.13 -26.80 9.00
CA ALA A 103 -7.77 -26.95 9.53
C ALA A 103 -6.69 -26.34 8.62
N MET A 104 -7.02 -25.98 7.37
CA MET A 104 -6.09 -25.34 6.45
C MET A 104 -6.30 -23.82 6.47
N THR A 105 -5.25 -23.10 6.87
CA THR A 105 -5.09 -21.64 6.79
C THR A 105 -4.97 -21.13 5.35
N GLN A 106 -5.43 -21.90 4.35
CA GLN A 106 -5.36 -21.51 2.95
C GLN A 106 -6.52 -20.57 2.67
N HIS A 107 -6.21 -19.35 2.23
CA HIS A 107 -7.21 -18.37 1.82
C HIS A 107 -7.05 -18.09 0.33
N TYR A 108 -8.15 -18.13 -0.40
CA TYR A 108 -8.24 -17.68 -1.79
C TYR A 108 -9.11 -16.43 -1.82
N LEU A 109 -8.83 -15.49 -2.73
CA LEU A 109 -9.77 -14.39 -3.00
C LEU A 109 -10.58 -14.70 -4.26
N SER A 110 -11.83 -14.27 -4.24
CA SER A 110 -12.77 -14.44 -5.35
C SER A 110 -12.62 -13.26 -6.31
N GLU A 111 -12.24 -13.56 -7.54
CA GLU A 111 -12.15 -12.58 -8.63
C GLU A 111 -13.50 -11.87 -8.86
N ASP A 112 -14.60 -12.61 -8.87
CA ASP A 112 -15.94 -12.06 -9.06
C ASP A 112 -16.31 -11.06 -7.95
N LYS A 113 -15.98 -11.39 -6.69
CA LYS A 113 -16.22 -10.48 -5.57
C LYS A 113 -15.37 -9.20 -5.71
N ILE A 114 -14.11 -9.31 -6.12
CA ILE A 114 -13.24 -8.14 -6.35
C ILE A 114 -13.79 -7.28 -7.49
N LYS A 115 -14.13 -7.87 -8.64
CA LYS A 115 -14.70 -7.15 -9.80
C LYS A 115 -16.03 -6.49 -9.49
N SER A 116 -16.81 -7.02 -8.55
CA SER A 116 -18.07 -6.42 -8.11
C SER A 116 -17.90 -5.19 -7.20
N LEU A 117 -16.69 -4.94 -6.68
CA LEU A 117 -16.42 -3.75 -5.88
C LEU A 117 -16.43 -2.49 -6.78
N PRO A 118 -16.78 -1.31 -6.24
CA PRO A 118 -16.52 -0.04 -6.93
C PRO A 118 -15.04 0.10 -7.31
N PRO A 119 -14.69 0.68 -8.47
CA PRO A 119 -13.30 0.75 -8.95
C PRO A 119 -12.29 1.27 -7.91
N CYS A 120 -12.62 2.36 -7.21
CA CYS A 120 -11.75 2.95 -6.17
C CYS A 120 -11.48 2.01 -4.98
N ARG A 121 -12.30 0.96 -4.78
CA ARG A 121 -12.13 -0.04 -3.71
C ARG A 121 -11.34 -1.28 -4.15
N GLN A 122 -11.00 -1.38 -5.44
CA GLN A 122 -10.26 -2.52 -5.99
C GLN A 122 -8.73 -2.33 -5.91
N HIS A 123 -8.25 -1.08 -5.83
CA HIS A 123 -6.82 -0.80 -5.93
C HIS A 123 -6.01 -1.17 -4.68
N VAL A 124 -6.51 -0.88 -3.49
CA VAL A 124 -5.87 -1.22 -2.22
C VAL A 124 -6.93 -1.68 -1.23
N PHE A 125 -6.81 -2.89 -0.70
CA PHE A 125 -7.80 -3.43 0.23
C PHE A 125 -7.23 -4.48 1.18
N LYS A 126 -7.97 -4.69 2.27
CA LYS A 126 -7.73 -5.76 3.26
C LYS A 126 -8.92 -6.72 3.26
N PRO A 127 -8.74 -8.01 2.89
CA PRO A 127 -9.81 -8.98 2.98
C PRO A 127 -10.27 -9.16 4.43
N LYS A 128 -11.59 -9.27 4.62
CA LYS A 128 -12.18 -9.48 5.95
C LYS A 128 -11.66 -10.79 6.56
N GLY A 129 -11.11 -10.70 7.76
CA GLY A 129 -10.55 -11.85 8.48
C GLY A 129 -9.07 -12.15 8.16
N MET A 130 -8.42 -11.34 7.32
CA MET A 130 -6.99 -11.45 7.03
C MET A 130 -6.22 -10.24 7.57
N SER A 131 -4.95 -10.42 7.90
CA SER A 131 -4.04 -9.33 8.30
C SER A 131 -3.42 -8.61 7.08
N LYS A 132 -3.37 -9.28 5.93
CA LYS A 132 -2.69 -8.80 4.71
C LYS A 132 -3.46 -7.74 3.95
N ILE A 133 -2.68 -6.88 3.31
CA ILE A 133 -3.16 -5.84 2.39
C ILE A 133 -2.76 -6.28 0.98
N PHE A 134 -3.67 -6.08 0.04
CA PHE A 134 -3.48 -6.41 -1.37
C PHE A 134 -3.53 -5.15 -2.21
N PHE A 135 -2.70 -5.14 -3.26
CA PHE A 135 -2.61 -4.08 -4.26
C PHE A 135 -3.06 -4.63 -5.61
N SER A 136 -3.79 -3.82 -6.37
CA SER A 136 -4.12 -4.14 -7.76
C SER A 136 -2.88 -4.25 -8.64
N LYS A 137 -3.02 -4.99 -9.74
CA LYS A 137 -1.97 -5.08 -10.77
C LYS A 137 -1.57 -3.71 -11.31
N GLU A 138 -2.51 -2.79 -11.46
CA GLU A 138 -2.24 -1.45 -12.00
C GLU A 138 -1.29 -0.64 -11.09
N ILE A 139 -1.49 -0.72 -9.76
CA ILE A 139 -0.55 -0.13 -8.79
C ILE A 139 0.81 -0.81 -8.89
N PHE A 140 0.83 -2.14 -8.97
CA PHE A 140 2.09 -2.88 -9.11
C PHE A 140 2.86 -2.46 -10.36
N ASP A 141 2.20 -2.40 -11.52
CA ASP A 141 2.80 -1.99 -12.78
C ASP A 141 3.33 -0.55 -12.69
N ALA A 142 2.58 0.37 -12.07
CA ALA A 142 3.01 1.75 -11.86
C ALA A 142 4.23 1.84 -10.93
N LEU A 143 4.28 1.05 -9.86
CA LEU A 143 5.44 0.95 -8.96
C LEU A 143 6.66 0.35 -9.67
N HIS A 144 6.44 -0.68 -10.49
CA HIS A 144 7.49 -1.28 -11.31
C HIS A 144 8.08 -0.27 -12.30
N ASN A 145 7.26 0.55 -12.95
CA ASN A 145 7.73 1.58 -13.87
C ASN A 145 8.64 2.60 -13.19
N ILE A 146 8.28 3.11 -12.01
CA ILE A 146 9.14 4.06 -11.30
C ILE A 146 10.39 3.40 -10.70
N TYR A 147 10.35 2.08 -10.46
CA TYR A 147 11.53 1.30 -10.10
C TYR A 147 12.52 1.22 -11.28
N GLU A 148 12.03 0.87 -12.48
CA GLU A 148 12.86 0.81 -13.71
C GLU A 148 13.44 2.18 -14.08
N GLU A 149 12.75 3.27 -13.76
CA GLU A 149 13.25 4.65 -13.90
C GLU A 149 14.32 5.03 -12.86
N GLY A 150 14.65 4.15 -11.91
CA GLY A 150 15.62 4.38 -10.85
C GLY A 150 15.15 5.34 -9.75
N LYS A 151 13.83 5.60 -9.65
CA LYS A 151 13.26 6.48 -8.62
C LYS A 151 13.07 5.74 -7.29
N ILE A 152 12.91 4.43 -7.32
CA ILE A 152 12.93 3.56 -6.15
C ILE A 152 14.35 3.02 -6.01
N LYS A 153 15.02 3.31 -4.89
CA LYS A 153 16.42 2.94 -4.66
C LYS A 153 16.60 1.59 -3.95
N THR A 154 15.52 1.00 -3.45
CA THR A 154 15.57 -0.29 -2.76
C THR A 154 14.74 -1.36 -3.50
N SER A 155 14.93 -2.62 -3.11
CA SER A 155 14.20 -3.75 -3.67
C SER A 155 12.70 -3.62 -3.38
N LEU A 156 11.89 -3.43 -4.42
CA LEU A 156 10.43 -3.51 -4.32
C LEU A 156 10.01 -4.97 -4.10
N ILE A 157 9.70 -5.34 -2.85
CA ILE A 157 9.03 -6.61 -2.56
C ILE A 157 7.52 -6.37 -2.61
N ALA A 158 6.97 -6.38 -3.83
CA ALA A 158 5.53 -6.34 -4.04
C ALA A 158 5.09 -7.68 -4.64
N TYR A 159 4.12 -8.33 -3.99
CA TYR A 159 3.48 -9.52 -4.54
C TYR A 159 2.24 -9.05 -5.29
N THR A 160 2.21 -9.28 -6.60
CA THR A 160 0.96 -9.20 -7.36
C THR A 160 0.01 -10.26 -6.84
N PHE A 161 -1.26 -9.90 -6.70
CA PHE A 161 -2.27 -10.87 -6.32
C PHE A 161 -2.75 -11.64 -7.55
N ASP A 162 -2.59 -12.96 -7.52
CA ASP A 162 -3.22 -13.87 -8.47
C ASP A 162 -4.40 -14.60 -7.79
N THR A 163 -5.61 -14.40 -8.29
CA THR A 163 -6.85 -15.06 -7.82
C THR A 163 -6.86 -16.58 -8.03
N SER A 164 -5.97 -17.08 -8.87
CA SER A 164 -5.75 -18.51 -9.11
C SER A 164 -4.75 -19.14 -8.14
N GLU A 165 -3.99 -18.32 -7.40
CA GLU A 165 -2.97 -18.77 -6.46
C GLU A 165 -3.43 -18.66 -5.00
N GLU A 166 -2.76 -19.42 -4.12
CA GLU A 166 -2.97 -19.34 -2.67
C GLU A 166 -2.52 -17.97 -2.15
N CYS A 167 -3.33 -17.34 -1.28
CA CYS A 167 -2.85 -16.14 -0.59
C CYS A 167 -1.63 -16.52 0.27
N PRO A 168 -0.50 -15.80 0.16
CA PRO A 168 0.70 -16.17 0.90
C PRO A 168 0.42 -16.22 2.41
N ASN A 169 0.85 -17.30 3.08
CA ASN A 169 0.68 -17.54 4.52
C ASN A 169 1.88 -16.98 5.31
N ILE A 170 1.93 -15.66 5.53
CA ILE A 170 2.92 -15.02 6.46
C ILE A 170 2.34 -13.74 7.03
#